data_AF-F3C4H5-F1
#
_entry.id   AF-F3C4H5-F1
#
_cell.length_a   1.000
_cell.length_b   1.000
_cell.length_c   1.000
_cell.angle_alpha   90.00
_cell.angle_beta   90.00
_cell.angle_gamma   90.00
#
_symmetry.space_group_name_H-M   'P 1'
#
loop_
_entity.id
_entity.type
_entity.pdbx_description
1 polymer ?
#
loop_
_entity_poly.entity_id
_entity_poly.type
_entity_poly.pdbx_seq_one_letter_code
_entity_poly.pdbx_strand_id
1 'polypeptide(L)' 'MNRNELRKADINLMVVFETLMQERNVTRVAEKLFLGQPTISAALNRLRNL' A
#
# COMPACT_ATOMS: atom_id res chain seq x y z
N MET A 1 -11.59 -2.11 -11.80
CA MET A 1 -11.52 -3.03 -10.65
C MET A 1 -12.36 -4.27 -10.89
N ASN A 2 -11.73 -5.39 -11.19
CA ASN A 2 -12.39 -6.69 -11.20
C ASN A 2 -12.60 -7.13 -9.74
N ARG A 3 -13.80 -7.55 -9.35
CA ARG A 3 -14.16 -7.82 -7.94
C ARG A 3 -13.29 -8.94 -7.31
N ASN A 4 -12.69 -9.78 -8.16
CA ASN A 4 -11.72 -10.81 -7.75
C ASN A 4 -10.35 -10.24 -7.35
N GLU A 5 -9.92 -9.10 -7.91
CA GLU A 5 -8.63 -8.48 -7.59
C GLU A 5 -8.68 -7.80 -6.21
N LEU A 6 -9.84 -7.26 -5.80
CA LEU A 6 -10.08 -6.80 -4.43
C LEU A 6 -10.10 -7.95 -3.40
N ARG A 7 -10.54 -9.14 -3.79
CA ARG A 7 -10.45 -10.35 -2.94
C ARG A 7 -9.01 -10.86 -2.80
N LYS A 8 -8.16 -10.61 -3.80
CA LYS A 8 -6.71 -10.91 -3.74
C LYS A 8 -5.90 -9.81 -3.07
N ALA A 9 -6.41 -8.58 -3.06
CA ALA A 9 -5.82 -7.48 -2.33
C ALA A 9 -5.86 -7.82 -0.83
N ASP A 10 -4.71 -8.24 -0.32
CA ASP A 10 -4.48 -8.54 1.09
C ASP A 10 -4.87 -7.32 1.96
N ILE A 11 -5.38 -7.55 3.17
CA ILE A 11 -5.68 -6.51 4.17
C ILE A 11 -4.48 -5.57 4.35
N ASN A 12 -3.26 -6.10 4.24
CA ASN A 12 -2.03 -5.32 4.28
C ASN A 12 -1.97 -4.22 3.19
N LEU A 13 -2.48 -4.48 1.99
CA LEU A 13 -2.54 -3.49 0.91
C LEU A 13 -3.53 -2.36 1.21
N MET A 14 -4.63 -2.66 1.92
CA MET A 14 -5.60 -1.64 2.34
C MET A 14 -5.01 -0.71 3.42
N VAL A 15 -4.29 -1.27 4.40
CA VAL A 15 -3.58 -0.48 5.43
C VAL A 15 -2.52 0.43 4.81
N VAL A 16 -1.74 -0.10 3.87
CA VAL A 16 -0.74 0.69 3.14
C VAL A 16 -1.41 1.79 2.31
N PHE A 17 -2.51 1.48 1.62
CA PHE A 17 -3.27 2.45 0.84
C PHE A 17 -3.83 3.60 1.70
N GLU A 18 -4.49 3.28 2.81
CA GLU A 18 -5.02 4.28 3.74
C GLU A 18 -3.91 5.20 4.25
N THR A 19 -2.79 4.61 4.68
CA THR A 19 -1.65 5.36 5.23
C THR A 19 -1.03 6.26 4.16
N LEU A 20 -0.93 5.79 2.91
CA LEU A 20 -0.46 6.60 1.77
C LEU A 20 -1.38 7.80 1.48
N MET A 21 -2.70 7.64 1.65
CA MET A 21 -3.65 8.74 1.45
C MET A 21 -3.53 9.84 2.50
N GLN A 22 -3.15 9.47 3.73
CA GLN A 22 -2.90 10.42 4.82
C GLN A 22 -1.53 11.10 4.68
N GLU A 23 -0.46 10.32 4.49
CA GLU A 23 0.92 10.82 4.56
C GLU A 23 1.41 11.43 3.24
N ARG A 24 0.90 10.96 2.09
CA ARG A 24 1.35 11.34 0.73
C ARG A 24 2.87 11.25 0.51
N ASN A 25 3.58 10.49 1.35
CA ASN A 25 5.03 10.32 1.31
C ASN A 25 5.39 8.87 1.67
N VAL A 26 6.03 8.17 0.73
CA VAL A 26 6.37 6.73 0.88
C VAL A 26 7.36 6.44 2.01
N THR A 27 8.29 7.36 2.30
CA THR A 27 9.25 7.19 3.40
C THR A 27 8.56 7.31 4.76
N ARG A 28 7.67 8.31 4.92
CA ARG A 28 6.89 8.47 6.16
C ARG A 28 5.95 7.30 6.41
N VAL A 29 5.35 6.75 5.36
CA VAL A 29 4.50 5.55 5.47
C VAL A 29 5.33 4.35 5.94
N ALA A 30 6.54 4.18 5.41
CA ALA A 30 7.44 3.10 5.79
C ALA A 30 7.81 3.19 7.29
N GLU A 31 8.17 4.39 7.75
CA GLU A 31 8.44 4.66 9.17
C GLU A 31 7.21 4.39 10.05
N LYS A 32 6.03 4.92 9.66
CA LYS A 32 4.78 4.80 10.44
C LYS A 32 4.27 3.37 10.56
N LEU A 33 4.52 2.54 9.54
CA LEU A 33 4.14 1.13 9.53
C LEU A 33 5.25 0.19 10.02
N PHE A 34 6.40 0.73 10.44
CA PHE A 34 7.58 -0.05 10.83
C PHE A 34 8.03 -1.04 9.74
N LEU A 35 7.96 -0.61 8.48
CA LEU A 35 8.35 -1.37 7.30
C LEU A 35 9.51 -0.68 6.56
N GLY A 36 10.21 -1.43 5.73
CA GLY A 36 11.18 -0.85 4.80
C GLY A 36 10.48 -0.08 3.67
N GLN A 37 11.06 1.06 3.27
CA GLN A 37 10.59 1.83 2.10
C GLN A 37 10.46 0.99 0.80
N PRO A 38 11.34 0.00 0.50
CA PRO A 38 11.15 -0.90 -0.65
C PRO A 38 9.81 -1.66 -0.61
N THR A 39 9.37 -2.10 0.57
CA THR A 39 8.08 -2.79 0.75
C THR A 39 6.91 -1.89 0.41
N ILE A 40 6.95 -0.62 0.87
CA ILE A 40 5.91 0.36 0.56
C ILE A 40 5.89 0.70 -0.93
N SER A 41 7.05 0.86 -1.56
CA SER A 41 7.15 1.09 -3.01
C SER A 41 6.58 -0.08 -3.84
N ALA A 42 6.85 -1.32 -3.44
CA ALA A 42 6.27 -2.50 -4.09
C ALA A 42 4.75 -2.57 -3.91
N ALA A 43 4.25 -2.28 -2.72
CA ALA A 43 2.82 -2.22 -2.43
C ALA A 43 2.13 -1.11 -3.24
N LEU A 44 2.72 0.09 -3.34
CA LEU A 44 2.21 1.19 -4.16
C LEU A 44 2.15 0.82 -5.65
N ASN A 45 3.16 0.13 -6.17
CA ASN A 45 3.14 -0.36 -7.55
C ASN A 45 2.03 -1.39 -7.78
N ARG A 46 1.79 -2.29 -6.82
CA ARG A 46 0.63 -3.20 -6.87
C ARG A 46 -0.69 -2.42 -6.86
N LEU A 47 -0.86 -1.46 -5.96
CA LEU A 47 -2.06 -0.61 -5.86
C LEU A 47 -2.38 0.12 -7.17
N ARG A 48 -1.36 0.57 -7.91
CA ARG A 48 -1.53 1.22 -9.22
C ARG A 48 -1.99 0.26 -10.33
N ASN A 49 -1.79 -1.04 -10.15
CA ASN A 49 -2.07 -2.08 -11.15
C ASN A 49 -3.39 -2.83 -10.88
N LEU A 50 -4.13 -2.49 -9.81
CA LEU A 50 -5.43 -3.09 -9.42
C LEU A 50 -6.62 -2.27 -9.96
#